data_AF-B8HHK9-F1
#
_entry.id   AF-B8HHK9-F1
#
_cell.length_a   1.000
_cell.length_b   1.000
_cell.length_c   1.000
_cell.angle_alpha   90.00
_cell.angle_beta   90.00
_cell.angle_gamma   90.00
#
_symmetry.space_group_name_H-M   'P 1'
#
loop_
_entity.id
_entity.type
_entity.pdbx_description
1 polymer ?
#
loop_
_entity_poly.entity_id
_entity_poly.type
_entity_poly.pdbx_seq_one_letter_code
_entity_poly.pdbx_strand_id
1 'polypeptide(L)'
;MTAQRSIFAFAALTAIVLTGCAAAPAPVTTSEPAKALQTVATECASEGTELDATGTVLTVDTKGSSETSGGDMKDVSCVLNALNVPKDISSKMKLSTSDSEAHTAEWQGHDLAWDWTPDTGFNLTVTRKA
;
A
#
# COMPACT_ATOMS: atom_id res chain seq x y z
N MET A 1 -1.67 -41.16 -63.15
CA MET A 1 -1.07 -42.50 -62.98
C MET A 1 -0.26 -42.45 -61.69
N THR A 2 -0.85 -42.81 -60.54
CA THR A 2 -0.78 -44.14 -59.86
C THR A 2 0.11 -43.97 -58.62
N ALA A 3 -0.16 -44.42 -57.39
CA ALA A 3 -1.34 -44.90 -56.70
C ALA A 3 -1.02 -44.89 -55.19
N GLN A 4 -2.11 -44.88 -54.42
CA GLN A 4 -2.25 -45.02 -52.97
C GLN A 4 -1.62 -46.30 -52.39
N ARG A 5 -1.05 -46.22 -51.18
CA ARG A 5 -0.89 -47.36 -50.25
C ARG A 5 -1.15 -46.93 -48.79
N SER A 6 -2.42 -47.01 -48.42
CA SER A 6 -3.02 -47.47 -47.14
C SER A 6 -2.16 -48.49 -46.35
N ILE A 7 -2.22 -48.74 -45.03
CA ILE A 7 -3.00 -48.38 -43.82
C ILE A 7 -2.20 -49.01 -42.64
N PHE A 8 -2.18 -48.41 -41.43
CA PHE A 8 -2.25 -49.06 -40.08
C PHE A 8 -2.40 -47.89 -39.06
N ALA A 9 -3.58 -47.51 -38.55
CA ALA A 9 -4.51 -48.15 -37.61
C ALA A 9 -3.95 -48.35 -36.18
N PHE A 10 -4.80 -47.99 -35.19
CA PHE A 10 -4.74 -48.16 -33.72
C PHE A 10 -4.05 -47.02 -32.93
N ALA A 11 -4.79 -46.06 -32.37
CA ALA A 11 -5.71 -46.12 -31.20
C ALA A 11 -4.98 -45.93 -29.86
N ALA A 12 -5.28 -44.82 -29.18
CA ALA A 12 -5.55 -44.68 -27.74
C ALA A 12 -5.30 -43.20 -27.33
N LEU A 13 -6.35 -42.41 -27.12
CA LEU A 13 -6.96 -42.16 -25.80
C LEU A 13 -5.98 -41.58 -24.76
N THR A 14 -5.95 -40.25 -24.69
CA THR A 14 -5.90 -39.53 -23.40
C THR A 14 -6.61 -38.19 -23.58
N ALA A 15 -7.91 -38.18 -23.28
CA ALA A 15 -8.62 -36.95 -22.98
C ALA A 15 -8.12 -36.48 -21.61
N ILE A 16 -7.22 -35.48 -21.60
CA ILE A 16 -6.80 -34.81 -20.38
C ILE A 16 -7.93 -33.84 -20.02
N VAL A 17 -8.82 -34.27 -19.14
CA VAL A 17 -9.78 -33.39 -18.47
C VAL A 17 -8.96 -32.53 -17.50
N LEU A 18 -8.56 -31.34 -17.95
CA LEU A 18 -8.05 -30.29 -17.07
C LEU A 18 -9.23 -29.77 -16.26
N THR A 19 -9.53 -30.46 -15.15
CA THR A 19 -10.35 -29.93 -14.07
C THR A 19 -9.59 -28.75 -13.47
N GLY A 20 -9.74 -27.58 -14.08
CA GLY A 20 -9.29 -26.34 -13.48
C GLY A 20 -10.06 -26.16 -12.18
N CYS A 21 -9.37 -26.25 -11.05
CA CYS A 21 -9.85 -25.67 -9.80
C CYS A 21 -9.98 -24.16 -10.04
N ALA A 22 -11.17 -23.71 -10.43
CA ALA A 22 -11.54 -22.33 -10.28
C ALA A 22 -11.56 -22.05 -8.78
N ALA A 23 -10.46 -21.50 -8.26
CA ALA A 23 -10.49 -20.85 -6.96
C ALA A 23 -11.55 -19.76 -7.06
N ALA A 24 -12.65 -19.93 -6.32
CA ALA A 24 -13.66 -18.89 -6.22
C ALA A 24 -12.96 -17.58 -5.80
N PRO A 25 -13.19 -16.44 -6.47
CA PRO A 25 -12.68 -15.18 -5.98
C PRO A 25 -13.22 -15.02 -4.56
N ALA A 26 -12.31 -14.85 -3.59
CA ALA A 26 -12.68 -14.57 -2.21
C ALA A 26 -13.66 -13.38 -2.20
N PRO A 27 -14.68 -13.39 -1.32
CA PRO A 27 -15.56 -12.24 -1.17
C PRO A 27 -14.69 -11.01 -0.92
N VAL A 28 -14.82 -10.01 -1.79
CA VAL A 28 -14.23 -8.70 -1.57
C VAL A 28 -14.80 -8.18 -0.26
N THR A 29 -14.01 -8.23 0.82
CA THR A 29 -14.39 -7.60 2.06
C THR A 29 -14.50 -6.12 1.75
N THR A 30 -15.74 -5.61 1.71
CA THR A 30 -16.05 -4.19 1.56
C THR A 30 -15.30 -3.47 2.68
N SER A 31 -14.12 -2.95 2.35
CA SER A 31 -13.28 -2.22 3.29
C SER A 31 -14.00 -0.91 3.55
N GLU A 32 -14.11 -0.50 4.82
CA GLU A 32 -14.64 0.82 5.15
C GLU A 32 -13.89 1.87 4.34
N PRO A 33 -14.59 2.82 3.68
CA PRO A 33 -13.92 3.83 2.87
C PRO A 33 -12.91 4.58 3.73
N ALA A 34 -11.70 4.80 3.20
CA ALA A 34 -10.70 5.62 3.87
C ALA A 34 -11.30 7.00 4.20
N LYS A 35 -11.01 7.52 5.40
CA LYS A 35 -11.47 8.84 5.81
C LYS A 35 -10.83 9.91 4.92
N ALA A 36 -11.53 11.03 4.73
CA ALA A 36 -10.94 12.19 4.06
C ALA A 36 -9.75 12.74 4.87
N LEU A 37 -8.71 13.24 4.17
CA LEU A 37 -7.51 13.78 4.83
C LEU A 37 -7.84 14.87 5.86
N GLN A 38 -8.84 15.72 5.58
CA GLN A 38 -9.31 16.74 6.52
C GLN A 38 -9.84 16.15 7.85
N THR A 39 -10.60 15.05 7.77
CA THR A 39 -11.12 14.36 8.95
C THR A 39 -9.97 13.74 9.74
N VAL A 40 -9.03 13.10 9.04
CA VAL A 40 -7.86 12.48 9.67
C VAL A 40 -6.96 13.52 10.34
N ALA A 41 -6.72 14.66 9.70
CA ALA A 41 -5.94 15.77 10.28
C ALA A 41 -6.58 16.30 11.57
N THR A 42 -7.91 16.30 11.66
CA THR A 42 -8.64 16.73 12.86
C THR A 42 -8.58 15.67 13.96
N GLU A 43 -8.75 14.39 13.60
CA GLU A 43 -8.78 13.26 14.53
C GLU A 43 -7.39 12.95 15.11
N CYS A 44 -6.35 13.04 14.27
CA CYS A 44 -4.95 12.77 14.59
C CYS A 44 -4.14 14.06 14.80
N ALA A 45 -4.80 15.16 15.16
CA ALA A 45 -4.16 16.45 15.36
C ALA A 45 -3.07 16.36 16.43
N SER A 46 -1.86 16.77 16.07
CA SER A 46 -0.68 16.76 16.93
C SER A 46 0.28 17.88 16.53
N GLU A 47 1.34 18.10 17.32
CA GLU A 47 2.40 19.07 17.00
C GLU A 47 3.11 18.76 15.66
N GLY A 48 3.09 17.49 15.22
CA GLY A 48 3.72 17.04 13.98
C GLY A 48 2.75 16.80 12.82
N THR A 49 1.45 17.01 12.99
CA THR A 49 0.45 16.72 11.95
C THR A 49 0.03 18.02 11.24
N GLU A 50 0.28 18.12 9.94
CA GLU A 50 -0.10 19.30 9.16
C GLU A 50 -0.88 18.89 7.91
N LEU A 51 -1.98 19.61 7.64
CA LEU A 51 -2.73 19.49 6.40
C LEU A 51 -2.52 20.76 5.60
N ASP A 52 -2.19 20.60 4.32
CA ASP A 52 -2.01 21.73 3.43
C ASP A 52 -3.31 22.51 3.20
N ALA A 53 -3.18 23.74 2.72
CA ALA A 53 -4.32 24.64 2.51
C ALA A 53 -5.35 24.09 1.50
N THR A 54 -4.95 23.18 0.60
CA THR A 54 -5.86 22.57 -0.37
C THR A 54 -6.58 21.33 0.16
N GLY A 55 -6.16 20.81 1.33
CA GLY A 55 -6.69 19.59 1.92
C GLY A 55 -6.34 18.31 1.13
N THR A 56 -5.29 18.36 0.31
CA THR A 56 -4.86 17.24 -0.55
C THR A 56 -3.56 16.60 -0.11
N VAL A 57 -2.80 17.26 0.77
CA VAL A 57 -1.53 16.76 1.32
C VAL A 57 -1.58 16.81 2.84
N LEU A 58 -1.37 15.65 3.47
CA LEU A 58 -1.25 15.49 4.92
C LEU A 58 0.18 15.05 5.24
N THR A 59 0.88 15.80 6.08
CA THR A 59 2.20 15.42 6.59
C THR A 59 2.12 15.03 8.06
N VAL A 60 2.98 14.10 8.46
CA VAL A 60 3.23 13.75 9.86
C VAL A 60 4.72 13.67 10.10
N ASP A 61 5.24 14.64 10.83
CA ASP A 61 6.66 14.76 11.17
C ASP A 61 6.86 14.46 12.64
N THR A 62 7.66 13.45 12.94
CA THR A 62 7.95 13.04 14.32
C THR A 62 9.27 13.61 14.81
N LYS A 63 9.39 13.81 16.11
CA LYS A 63 10.60 14.39 16.70
C LYS A 63 11.81 13.45 16.57
N GLY A 64 12.85 13.92 15.89
CA GLY A 64 14.18 13.31 15.90
C GLY A 64 15.09 13.82 17.03
N SER A 65 16.29 13.26 17.15
CA SER A 65 17.26 13.62 18.21
C SER A 65 17.84 15.02 18.05
N SER A 66 17.84 15.56 16.83
CA SER A 66 18.38 16.88 16.51
C SER A 66 17.30 17.97 16.48
N GLU A 67 16.03 17.60 16.63
CA GLU A 67 14.88 18.51 16.55
C GLU A 67 14.41 18.98 17.95
N THR A 68 13.91 20.22 18.03
CA THR A 68 13.35 20.76 19.28
C THR A 68 11.89 20.36 19.50
N SER A 69 11.16 20.13 18.42
CA SER A 69 9.72 19.95 18.32
C SER A 69 9.38 18.81 17.35
N GLY A 70 8.13 18.35 17.37
CA GLY A 70 7.63 17.32 16.45
C GLY A 70 6.64 16.37 17.13
N GLY A 71 5.91 15.61 16.31
CA GLY A 71 4.97 14.61 16.76
C GLY A 71 5.65 13.33 17.29
N ASP A 72 4.81 12.36 17.63
CA ASP A 72 5.21 11.04 18.10
C ASP A 72 4.82 9.96 17.09
N MET A 73 5.42 8.77 17.19
CA MET A 73 5.02 7.61 16.38
C MET A 73 3.55 7.17 16.54
N LYS A 74 2.91 7.57 17.65
CA LYS A 74 1.46 7.36 17.82
C LYS A 74 0.64 8.17 16.82
N ASP A 75 1.14 9.33 16.38
CA ASP A 75 0.45 10.22 15.45
C ASP A 75 0.53 9.64 14.02
N VAL A 76 1.71 9.13 13.64
CA VAL A 76 1.88 8.31 12.43
C VAL A 76 0.93 7.12 12.45
N SER A 77 0.88 6.38 13.56
CA SER A 77 -0.01 5.21 13.70
C SER A 77 -1.50 5.60 13.60
N CYS A 78 -1.89 6.74 14.16
CA CYS A 78 -3.26 7.27 14.05
C CYS A 78 -3.61 7.51 12.58
N VAL A 79 -2.76 8.22 11.83
CA VAL A 79 -3.00 8.55 10.42
C VAL A 79 -3.07 7.28 9.56
N LEU A 80 -2.12 6.35 9.72
CA LEU A 80 -2.11 5.10 8.94
C LEU A 80 -3.38 4.27 9.18
N ASN A 81 -3.87 4.22 10.43
CA ASN A 81 -5.10 3.50 10.77
C ASN A 81 -6.35 4.23 10.23
N ALA A 82 -6.44 5.55 10.41
CA ALA A 82 -7.59 6.34 9.99
C ALA A 82 -7.79 6.35 8.46
N LEU A 83 -6.69 6.25 7.70
CA LEU A 83 -6.69 6.14 6.24
C LEU A 83 -6.76 4.70 5.71
N ASN A 84 -6.90 3.72 6.61
CA ASN A 84 -6.92 2.29 6.26
C ASN A 84 -5.73 1.90 5.37
N VAL A 85 -4.52 2.38 5.69
CA VAL A 85 -3.30 2.04 4.93
C VAL A 85 -3.08 0.52 4.95
N PRO A 86 -2.92 -0.12 3.79
CA PRO A 86 -2.69 -1.56 3.70
C PRO A 86 -1.56 -2.06 4.61
N LYS A 87 -1.77 -3.25 5.19
CA LYS A 87 -0.83 -3.82 6.16
C LYS A 87 0.54 -4.10 5.54
N ASP A 88 0.60 -4.46 4.27
CA ASP A 88 1.85 -4.67 3.54
C ASP A 88 2.65 -3.36 3.40
N ILE A 89 1.99 -2.24 3.10
CA ILE A 89 2.62 -0.91 3.06
C ILE A 89 3.15 -0.52 4.45
N SER A 90 2.31 -0.57 5.49
CA SER A 90 2.75 -0.24 6.86
C SER A 90 3.81 -1.19 7.42
N SER A 91 3.93 -2.41 6.88
CA SER A 91 5.00 -3.34 7.26
C SER A 91 6.35 -2.95 6.65
N LYS A 92 6.37 -2.38 5.44
CA LYS A 92 7.59 -1.85 4.82
C LYS A 92 8.19 -0.71 5.65
N MET A 93 7.34 0.16 6.21
CA MET A 93 7.79 1.23 7.12
C MET A 93 8.51 0.71 8.35
N LYS A 94 8.09 -0.43 8.91
CA LYS A 94 8.76 -1.06 10.07
C LYS A 94 10.12 -1.66 9.74
N LEU A 95 10.37 -1.90 8.45
CA LEU A 95 11.64 -2.41 7.94
C LEU A 95 12.55 -1.28 7.45
N SER A 96 12.12 -0.01 7.55
CA SER A 96 12.93 1.14 7.16
C SER A 96 14.19 1.17 8.02
N THR A 97 15.35 1.06 7.38
CA THR A 97 16.64 1.35 7.98
C THR A 97 16.87 2.87 7.97
N SER A 98 17.85 3.36 8.73
CA SER A 98 18.20 4.80 8.69
C SER A 98 18.80 5.12 7.33
N ASP A 99 17.96 5.49 6.38
CA ASP A 99 18.36 5.88 5.04
C ASP A 99 17.69 7.23 4.75
N SER A 100 18.48 8.16 4.21
CA SER A 100 18.00 9.50 3.82
C SER A 100 17.14 9.49 2.56
N GLU A 101 16.88 8.31 1.98
CA GLU A 101 16.08 8.14 0.78
C GLU A 101 14.62 7.91 1.16
N ALA A 102 13.73 8.73 0.60
CA ALA A 102 12.30 8.53 0.78
C ALA A 102 11.84 7.27 0.07
N HIS A 103 11.10 6.43 0.79
CA HIS A 103 10.35 5.31 0.25
C HIS A 103 8.96 5.78 -0.18
N THR A 104 8.39 5.13 -1.19
CA THR A 104 7.06 5.45 -1.69
C THR A 104 6.14 4.24 -1.79
N ALA A 105 4.83 4.48 -1.70
CA ALA A 105 3.79 3.49 -1.96
C ALA A 105 2.51 4.16 -2.45
N GLU A 106 1.62 3.40 -3.08
CA GLU A 106 0.35 3.89 -3.59
C GLU A 106 -0.78 2.99 -3.11
N TRP A 107 -1.92 3.56 -2.71
CA TRP A 107 -3.13 2.79 -2.39
C TRP A 107 -4.39 3.64 -2.57
N GLN A 108 -5.47 3.06 -3.11
CA GLN A 108 -6.82 3.66 -3.10
C GLN A 108 -6.88 5.15 -3.52
N GLY A 109 -6.12 5.56 -4.54
CA GLY A 109 -6.08 6.97 -4.97
C GLY A 109 -5.23 7.88 -4.08
N HIS A 110 -4.33 7.32 -3.29
CA HIS A 110 -3.35 8.04 -2.48
C HIS A 110 -1.92 7.65 -2.88
N ASP A 111 -1.03 8.63 -2.78
CA ASP A 111 0.41 8.45 -2.70
C ASP A 111 0.87 8.57 -1.26
N LEU A 112 1.84 7.73 -0.90
CA LEU A 112 2.54 7.72 0.38
C LEU A 112 4.02 7.93 0.10
N ALA A 113 4.65 8.83 0.83
CA ALA A 113 6.09 8.89 0.95
C ALA A 113 6.47 8.85 2.43
N TRP A 114 7.56 8.17 2.76
CA TRP A 114 8.13 8.22 4.10
C TRP A 114 9.64 8.10 4.08
N ASP A 115 10.29 8.72 5.05
CA ASP A 115 11.70 8.55 5.35
C ASP A 115 11.89 8.50 6.87
N TRP A 116 13.06 8.00 7.29
CA TRP A 116 13.42 7.97 8.69
C TRP A 116 14.92 8.13 8.90
N THR A 117 15.28 9.07 9.76
CA THR A 117 16.61 9.11 10.36
C THR A 117 16.50 9.33 11.87
N PRO A 118 17.53 8.95 12.67
CA PRO A 118 17.56 9.30 14.08
C PRO A 118 17.46 10.82 14.31
N ASP A 119 18.07 11.62 13.42
CA ASP A 119 18.17 13.07 13.58
C ASP A 119 16.88 13.82 13.29
N THR A 120 16.19 13.46 12.21
CA THR A 120 14.97 14.11 11.74
C THR A 120 13.69 13.41 12.17
N GLY A 121 13.81 12.23 12.79
CA GLY A 121 12.67 11.39 13.10
C GLY A 121 12.10 10.73 11.85
N PHE A 122 10.85 10.29 11.94
CA PHE A 122 10.05 9.74 10.85
C PHE A 122 9.18 10.82 10.25
N ASN A 123 9.26 10.96 8.94
CA ASN A 123 8.46 11.89 8.16
C ASN A 123 7.54 11.09 7.25
N LEU A 124 6.25 11.41 7.28
CA LEU A 124 5.23 10.79 6.45
C LEU A 124 4.55 11.88 5.62
N THR A 125 4.39 11.65 4.32
CA THR A 125 3.55 12.48 3.45
C THR A 125 2.50 11.61 2.78
N VAL A 126 1.24 11.99 2.90
CA VAL A 126 0.12 11.40 2.16
C VAL A 126 -0.42 12.43 1.19
N THR A 127 -0.52 12.07 -0.09
CA THR A 127 -1.13 12.92 -1.13
C THR A 127 -2.35 12.23 -1.72
N ARG A 128 -3.47 12.94 -1.85
CA ARG A 128 -4.64 12.46 -2.60
C ARG A 128 -4.41 12.69 -4.10
N LYS A 129 -4.57 11.64 -4.91
CA LYS A 129 -4.58 11.73 -6.37
C LYS A 129 -5.88 12.39 -6.85
N ALA A 130 -5.74 13.22 -7.86
CA ALA A 130 -6.86 13.91 -8.52
C ALA A 130 -7.74 12.93 -9.31
#